data_AF-A0A240A7E7-F1
#
_entry.id   AF-A0A240A7E7-F1
#
_cell.length_a   1.000
_cell.length_b   1.000
_cell.length_c   1.000
_cell.angle_alpha   90.00
_cell.angle_beta   90.00
_cell.angle_gamma   90.00
#
_symmetry.space_group_name_H-M   'P 1'
#
loop_
_entity.id
_entity.type
_entity.pdbx_description
1 polymer ?
#
loop_
_entity_poly.entity_id
_entity_poly.type
_entity_poly.pdbx_seq_one_letter_code
_entity_poly.pdbx_strand_id
1 'polypeptide(L)'
;MSMNLMDYIMEQVLVLVPALYILGMMLKNTEKIKDWTIPWILLTCGIACCIAIMGFSIQAILQGIIITGVAVFGNQLVKQTTEKRD
;
A
#
# COMPACT_ATOMS: atom_id res chain seq x y z
N MET A 1 -11.98 29.81 -1.91
CA MET A 1 -11.89 28.43 -1.37
C MET A 1 -10.50 27.93 -1.69
N SER A 2 -9.55 28.09 -0.75
CA SER A 2 -8.19 27.59 -0.92
C SER A 2 -8.22 26.08 -0.76
N MET A 3 -8.10 25.34 -1.87
CA MET A 3 -7.86 23.91 -1.81
C MET A 3 -6.49 23.70 -1.15
N ASN A 4 -6.50 23.25 0.10
CA ASN A 4 -5.26 22.89 0.79
C ASN A 4 -4.83 21.50 0.29
N LEU A 5 -3.54 21.35 -0.01
CA LEU A 5 -2.97 20.06 -0.40
C LEU A 5 -3.21 18.98 0.69
N MET A 6 -3.39 19.41 1.94
CA MET A 6 -3.82 18.57 3.06
C MET A 6 -5.19 17.90 2.84
N ASP A 7 -6.13 18.51 2.11
CA ASP A 7 -7.44 17.91 1.80
C ASP A 7 -7.34 16.83 0.70
N TYR A 8 -6.27 16.85 -0.10
CA TYR A 8 -6.07 15.89 -1.20
C TYR A 8 -5.46 14.57 -0.71
N ILE A 9 -4.73 14.61 0.40
CA ILE A 9 -4.35 13.41 1.15
C ILE A 9 -5.43 13.22 2.21
N MET A 10 -6.50 12.50 1.85
CA MET A 10 -7.44 11.99 2.86
C MET A 10 -6.62 11.30 3.96
N GLU A 11 -6.70 11.79 5.19
CA GLU A 11 -6.11 11.14 6.38
C GLU A 11 -6.46 9.64 6.42
N GLN A 12 -7.65 9.27 5.95
CA GLN A 12 -8.11 7.88 5.88
C GLN A 12 -7.20 6.98 5.03
N VAL A 13 -6.60 7.54 3.98
CA VAL A 13 -5.81 6.81 3.00
C VAL A 13 -4.38 6.57 3.53
N LEU A 14 -3.88 7.47 4.36
CA LEU A 14 -2.60 7.34 5.06
C LEU A 14 -2.60 6.15 6.03
N VAL A 15 -3.74 5.89 6.68
CA VAL A 15 -3.97 4.70 7.53
C VAL A 15 -3.90 3.38 6.73
N LEU A 16 -4.14 3.44 5.43
CA LEU A 16 -4.12 2.26 4.56
C LEU A 16 -2.69 1.73 4.36
N VAL A 17 -1.66 2.58 4.50
CA VAL A 17 -0.24 2.16 4.40
C VAL A 17 0.13 1.12 5.47
N PRO A 18 -0.01 1.38 6.79
CA PRO A 18 0.29 0.37 7.80
C PRO A 18 -0.66 -0.83 7.74
N ALA A 19 -1.92 -0.64 7.32
CA ALA A 19 -2.86 -1.74 7.14
C ALA A 19 -2.40 -2.72 6.03
N LEU A 20 -2.03 -2.19 4.85
CA LEU A 20 -1.49 -2.98 3.74
C LEU A 20 -0.14 -3.62 4.11
N TYR A 21 0.67 -2.95 4.92
CA TYR A 21 1.93 -3.51 5.41
C TYR A 21 1.70 -4.74 6.30
N ILE A 22 0.76 -4.68 7.25
CA ILE A 22 0.40 -5.82 8.09
C ILE A 22 -0.17 -6.95 7.25
N LEU A 23 -1.07 -6.66 6.30
CA LEU A 23 -1.59 -7.63 5.33
C LEU A 23 -0.46 -8.30 4.54
N GLY A 24 0.50 -7.51 4.07
CA GLY A 24 1.67 -7.99 3.34
C GLY A 24 2.54 -8.93 4.17
N MET A 25 2.76 -8.61 5.45
CA MET A 25 3.46 -9.48 6.38
C MET A 25 2.69 -10.78 6.65
N MET A 26 1.37 -10.73 6.81
CA MET A 26 0.53 -11.93 6.98
C MET A 26 0.59 -12.85 5.76
N LEU A 27 0.49 -12.27 4.56
CA LEU A 27 0.64 -12.98 3.29
C LEU A 27 2.04 -13.61 3.17
N LYS A 28 3.08 -12.88 3.57
CA LYS A 28 4.47 -13.36 3.55
C LYS A 28 4.72 -14.51 4.54
N ASN A 29 4.02 -14.53 5.66
CA ASN A 29 4.13 -15.60 6.67
C ASN A 29 3.35 -16.87 6.26
N THR A 30 2.60 -16.81 5.16
CA THR A 30 1.88 -17.96 4.62
C THR A 30 2.80 -18.73 3.65
N GLU A 31 3.30 -19.91 4.05
CA GLU A 31 4.22 -20.74 3.24
C GLU A 31 3.73 -21.06 1.81
N LYS A 32 2.41 -21.00 1.57
CA LYS A 32 1.84 -21.25 0.23
C LYS A 32 1.97 -20.06 -0.74
N ILE A 33 2.31 -18.87 -0.28
CA ILE A 33 2.31 -17.64 -1.08
C ILE A 33 3.76 -17.28 -1.44
N LYS A 34 4.06 -17.27 -2.73
CA LYS A 34 5.39 -16.90 -3.23
C LYS A 34 5.58 -15.39 -3.12
N ASP A 35 6.77 -14.97 -2.72
CA ASP A 35 7.10 -13.54 -2.53
C ASP A 35 6.74 -12.64 -3.72
N TRP A 36 6.81 -13.12 -4.97
CA TRP A 36 6.44 -12.33 -6.16
C TRP A 36 4.94 -12.02 -6.24
N THR A 37 4.08 -12.83 -5.62
CA THR A 37 2.62 -12.69 -5.68
C THR A 37 2.10 -11.69 -4.66
N ILE A 38 2.86 -11.43 -3.59
CA ILE A 38 2.49 -10.51 -2.52
C ILE A 38 2.23 -9.08 -3.04
N PRO A 39 3.10 -8.47 -3.89
CA PRO A 39 2.85 -7.15 -4.46
C PRO A 39 1.57 -7.08 -5.29
N TRP A 40 1.27 -8.12 -6.07
CA TRP A 40 0.06 -8.16 -6.90
C TRP A 40 -1.22 -8.26 -6.07
N ILE A 41 -1.21 -9.10 -5.03
CA ILE A 41 -2.34 -9.23 -4.10
C ILE A 41 -2.57 -7.91 -3.36
N LEU A 42 -1.49 -7.29 -2.87
CA LEU A 42 -1.56 -6.01 -2.18
C LEU A 42 -2.03 -4.89 -3.11
N LEU A 43 -1.61 -4.88 -4.38
CA LEU A 43 -2.05 -3.89 -5.36
C LEU A 43 -3.54 -3.96 -5.61
N THR A 44 -4.06 -5.17 -5.85
CA THR A 44 -5.51 -5.36 -6.02
C THR A 44 -6.27 -4.98 -4.76
N CYS A 45 -5.79 -5.37 -3.57
CA CYS A 45 -6.39 -4.96 -2.30
C CYS A 45 -6.36 -3.45 -2.09
N GLY A 46 -5.23 -2.79 -2.34
CA GLY A 46 -5.05 -1.35 -2.13
C GLY A 46 -5.94 -0.52 -3.04
N ILE A 47 -6.05 -0.91 -4.32
CA ILE A 47 -6.99 -0.28 -5.26
C ILE A 47 -8.44 -0.50 -4.82
N ALA A 48 -8.81 -1.73 -4.46
CA ALA A 48 -10.17 -2.05 -4.02
C ALA A 48 -10.56 -1.27 -2.75
N CYS A 49 -9.65 -1.16 -1.78
CA CYS A 49 -9.87 -0.41 -0.55
C CYS A 49 -10.01 1.10 -0.82
N CYS A 50 -9.16 1.68 -1.66
CA CYS A 50 -9.30 3.09 -2.04
C CYS A 50 -10.61 3.37 -2.77
N ILE A 51 -11.03 2.48 -3.68
CA ILE A 51 -12.33 2.59 -4.34
C ILE A 51 -13.48 2.47 -3.32
N ALA A 52 -13.37 1.59 -2.32
CA ALA A 52 -14.40 1.45 -1.29
C ALA A 52 -14.51 2.69 -0.38
N ILE A 53 -13.41 3.40 -0.14
CA ILE A 53 -13.37 4.60 0.72
C ILE A 53 -13.79 5.86 -0.06
N MET A 54 -13.22 6.07 -1.25
CA MET A 54 -13.37 7.30 -2.04
C MET A 54 -14.45 7.21 -3.12
N GLY A 55 -15.00 6.02 -3.37
CA GLY A 55 -15.86 5.72 -4.50
C GLY A 55 -15.09 5.37 -5.78
N PHE A 56 -15.83 4.96 -6.81
CA PHE A 56 -15.25 4.61 -8.11
C PHE A 56 -14.79 5.86 -8.87
N SER A 57 -13.52 6.21 -8.67
CA SER A 57 -12.86 7.37 -9.28
C SER A 57 -11.45 7.02 -9.73
N ILE A 58 -10.97 7.69 -10.77
CA ILE A 58 -9.59 7.60 -11.26
C ILE A 58 -8.61 7.98 -10.13
N GLN A 59 -8.97 8.95 -9.30
CA GLN A 59 -8.14 9.35 -8.15
C GLN A 59 -7.99 8.23 -7.12
N ALA A 60 -9.06 7.48 -6.86
CA ALA A 60 -9.04 6.34 -5.93
C ALA A 60 -8.10 5.23 -6.43
N ILE A 61 -8.13 4.96 -7.74
CA ILE A 61 -7.24 3.98 -8.38
C ILE A 61 -5.78 4.43 -8.26
N LEU A 62 -5.48 5.68 -8.61
CA LEU A 62 -4.13 6.23 -8.52
C LEU A 62 -3.60 6.23 -7.09
N GLN A 63 -4.42 6.64 -6.11
CA GLN A 63 -4.04 6.58 -4.71
C GLN A 63 -3.79 5.14 -4.26
N GLY A 64 -4.66 4.19 -4.61
CA GLY A 64 -4.46 2.77 -4.32
C GLY A 64 -3.12 2.23 -4.80
N ILE A 65 -2.71 2.61 -6.02
CA ILE A 65 -1.40 2.23 -6.59
C ILE A 65 -0.26 2.86 -5.80
N ILE A 66 -0.32 4.16 -5.50
CA ILE A 66 0.74 4.88 -4.79
C ILE A 66 0.93 4.32 -3.38
N ILE A 67 -0.15 4.13 -2.61
CA ILE A 67 -0.10 3.61 -1.23
C ILE A 67 0.46 2.19 -1.23
N THR A 68 0.00 1.34 -2.16
CA THR A 68 0.52 -0.02 -2.28
C THR A 68 2.01 0.01 -2.59
N GLY A 69 2.42 0.87 -3.53
CA GLY A 69 3.82 1.10 -3.85
C GLY A 69 4.62 1.49 -2.59
N VAL A 70 4.15 2.46 -1.82
CA VAL A 70 4.80 2.89 -0.58
C VAL A 70 4.86 1.76 0.45
N ALA A 71 3.79 0.96 0.62
CA ALA A 71 3.77 -0.16 1.56
C ALA A 71 4.73 -1.29 1.15
N VAL A 72 4.78 -1.64 -0.14
CA VAL A 72 5.63 -2.73 -0.66
C VAL A 72 7.09 -2.29 -0.78
N PHE A 73 7.37 -1.14 -1.38
CA PHE A 73 8.72 -0.62 -1.53
C PHE A 73 9.28 -0.15 -0.18
N GLY A 74 8.46 0.40 0.72
CA GLY A 74 8.89 0.72 2.09
C GLY A 74 9.41 -0.52 2.81
N ASN A 75 8.71 -1.66 2.69
CA ASN A 75 9.19 -2.93 3.21
C ASN A 75 10.53 -3.37 2.58
N GLN A 76 10.69 -3.17 1.26
CA GLN A 76 11.95 -3.47 0.57
C GLN A 76 13.08 -2.54 0.99
N LEU A 77 12.83 -1.24 1.18
CA LEU A 77 13.83 -0.27 1.64
C LEU A 77 14.29 -0.56 3.07
N VAL A 78 13.36 -0.90 3.97
CA VAL A 78 13.68 -1.33 5.34
C VAL A 78 14.51 -2.61 5.31
N LYS A 79 14.13 -3.59 4.48
CA LYS A 79 14.93 -4.81 4.28
C LYS A 79 16.31 -4.53 3.70
N GLN A 80 16.42 -3.71 2.66
CA GLN A 80 17.70 -3.34 2.06
C GLN A 80 18.62 -2.57 3.02
N THR A 81 18.05 -1.79 3.95
CA THR A 81 18.83 -1.03 4.93
C THR A 81 19.22 -1.88 6.14
N THR A 82 18.38 -2.85 6.51
CA THR A 82 18.61 -3.74 7.68
C THR A 82 19.46 -4.95 7.31
N GLU A 83 19.25 -5.53 6.13
CA GLU A 83 20.10 -6.57 5.55
C GLU A 83 21.33 -5.87 4.95
N LYS A 84 22.22 -5.38 5.83
CA LYS A 84 23.60 -5.09 5.45
C LYS A 84 24.17 -6.35 4.81
N ARG A 85 24.51 -6.21 3.54
CA ARG A 85 25.37 -7.09 2.75
C ARG A 85 26.55 -7.58 3.62
N ASP A 86 26.45 -8.81 4.11
CA ASP A 86 27.60 -9.66 4.40
C ASP A 86 28.08 -10.27 3.07
#